data_AF-A0A350MQ29-F1
#
_entry.id   AF-A0A350MQ29-F1
#
_cell.length_a   1.000
_cell.length_b   1.000
_cell.length_c   1.000
_cell.angle_alpha   90.00
_cell.angle_beta   90.00
_cell.angle_gamma   90.00
#
_symmetry.space_group_name_H-M   'P 1'
#
loop_
_entity.id
_entity.type
_entity.pdbx_description
1 polymer ?
#
loop_
_entity_poly.entity_id
_entity_poly.type
_entity_poly.pdbx_seq_one_letter_code
_entity_poly.pdbx_strand_id
1 'polypeptide(L)'
;ENKVGESLLTVKLPPGDGEILRSRYPDIIPGYYMNKQHWNSIMLDKNVPEAVLVDCIQLAYQTVLKKLTKKKQREIEESTKVSEA
;
A
#
# COMPACT_ATOMS: atom_id res chain seq x y z
N GLU A 1 7.45 13.32 2.54
CA GLU A 1 6.93 14.43 1.73
C GLU A 1 7.53 14.40 0.33
N ASN A 2 6.81 14.88 -0.68
CA ASN A 2 7.38 15.08 -2.03
C ASN A 2 8.16 16.40 -2.12
N LYS A 3 8.69 16.72 -3.31
CA LYS A 3 9.44 17.97 -3.56
C LYS A 3 8.67 19.27 -3.28
N VAL A 4 7.35 19.21 -3.15
CA VAL A 4 6.49 20.37 -2.89
C VAL A 4 5.85 20.33 -1.49
N GLY A 5 6.31 19.42 -0.61
CA GLY A 5 5.88 19.35 0.79
C GLY A 5 4.61 18.54 1.04
N GLU A 6 4.07 17.82 0.05
CA GLU A 6 2.85 17.03 0.24
C GLU A 6 3.15 15.68 0.93
N SER A 7 2.28 15.28 1.85
CA SER A 7 2.36 14.00 2.54
C SER A 7 2.00 12.84 1.61
N LEU A 8 2.92 11.89 1.46
CA LEU A 8 2.75 10.72 0.59
C LEU A 8 2.82 9.43 1.39
N LEU A 9 1.82 8.57 1.19
CA LEU A 9 1.87 7.16 1.58
C LEU A 9 2.26 6.33 0.35
N THR A 10 3.40 5.63 0.41
CA THR A 10 3.85 4.79 -0.71
C THR A 10 3.67 3.31 -0.38
N VAL A 11 2.86 2.62 -1.18
CA VAL A 11 2.46 1.22 -0.97
C VAL A 11 2.79 0.34 -2.16
N LYS A 12 3.09 -0.93 -1.88
CA LYS A 12 3.36 -1.94 -2.90
C LYS A 12 2.08 -2.70 -3.23
N LEU A 13 1.63 -2.61 -4.47
CA LEU A 13 0.43 -3.29 -4.95
C LEU A 13 0.78 -4.24 -6.10
N PRO A 14 -0.06 -5.26 -6.37
CA PRO A 14 0.04 -5.99 -7.62
C PRO A 14 -0.14 -5.02 -8.80
N PRO A 15 0.57 -5.22 -9.94
CA PRO A 15 0.56 -4.25 -11.04
C PRO A 15 -0.84 -3.88 -11.55
N GLY A 16 -1.73 -4.88 -11.71
CA GLY A 16 -3.10 -4.67 -12.18
C GLY A 16 -3.95 -3.84 -11.22
N ASP A 17 -3.91 -4.15 -9.92
CA ASP A 17 -4.62 -3.37 -8.90
C ASP A 17 -4.11 -1.92 -8.83
N GLY A 18 -2.79 -1.73 -8.91
CA GLY A 18 -2.18 -0.41 -8.95
C GLY A 18 -2.64 0.41 -10.17
N GLU A 19 -2.75 -0.21 -11.35
CA GLU A 19 -3.23 0.45 -12.56
C GLU A 19 -4.69 0.87 -12.45
N ILE A 20 -5.56 0.00 -11.94
CA ILE A 20 -6.98 0.31 -11.71
C ILE A 20 -7.12 1.48 -10.74
N LEU A 21 -6.37 1.48 -9.64
CA LEU A 21 -6.44 2.54 -8.63
C LEU A 21 -5.98 3.90 -9.18
N ARG A 22 -4.87 3.94 -9.92
CA ARG A 22 -4.40 5.16 -10.59
C ARG A 22 -5.37 5.67 -11.66
N SER A 23 -6.07 4.78 -12.35
CA SER A 23 -7.10 5.17 -13.32
C SER A 23 -8.32 5.80 -12.66
N ARG A 24 -8.64 5.41 -11.43
CA ARG A 24 -9.84 5.86 -10.70
C ARG A 24 -9.58 7.09 -9.84
N TYR A 25 -8.37 7.22 -9.29
CA TYR A 25 -8.00 8.28 -8.36
C TYR A 25 -6.76 9.02 -8.88
N PRO A 26 -6.91 10.25 -9.41
CA PRO A 26 -5.79 11.07 -9.89
C PRO A 26 -4.72 11.36 -8.84
N ASP A 27 -5.12 11.38 -7.57
CA ASP A 27 -4.25 11.59 -6.40
C ASP A 27 -3.42 10.34 -6.01
N ILE A 28 -3.62 9.22 -6.72
CA ILE A 28 -2.77 8.03 -6.65
C ILE A 28 -1.88 8.02 -7.90
N ILE A 29 -0.58 8.19 -7.69
CA ILE A 29 0.41 8.27 -8.76
C ILE A 29 1.36 7.07 -8.73
N PRO A 30 2.12 6.81 -9.81
CA PRO A 30 3.19 5.83 -9.76
C PRO A 30 4.19 6.16 -8.64
N GLY A 31 4.72 5.12 -8.00
CA GLY A 31 5.54 5.22 -6.79
C GLY A 31 6.66 6.25 -6.91
N TYR A 32 6.60 7.27 -6.06
CA TYR A 32 7.58 8.33 -5.95
C TYR A 32 8.93 7.76 -5.52
N TYR A 33 9.99 8.00 -6.31
CA TYR A 33 11.32 7.39 -6.17
C TYR A 33 11.38 5.84 -6.17
N MET A 34 10.31 5.16 -6.57
CA MET A 34 10.22 3.69 -6.53
C MET A 34 9.97 3.09 -7.92
N ASN A 35 9.96 1.75 -8.00
CA ASN A 35 9.57 1.04 -9.21
C ASN A 35 8.07 1.29 -9.50
N LYS A 36 7.80 2.02 -10.60
CA LYS A 36 6.48 2.51 -11.02
C LYS A 36 5.48 1.43 -11.43
N GLN A 37 5.92 0.19 -11.63
CA GLN A 37 5.04 -0.94 -11.92
C GLN A 37 4.40 -1.52 -10.64
N HIS A 38 5.13 -1.52 -9.53
CA HIS A 38 4.71 -2.19 -8.29
C HIS A 38 4.35 -1.24 -7.17
N TRP A 39 4.88 -0.03 -7.19
CA TRP A 39 4.70 0.94 -6.12
C TRP A 39 3.79 2.06 -6.58
N ASN A 40 2.96 2.52 -5.66
CA ASN A 40 2.02 3.62 -5.85
C ASN A 40 2.19 4.59 -4.68
N SER A 41 2.18 5.88 -4.97
CA SER A 41 2.20 6.92 -3.94
C SER A 41 0.85 7.61 -3.91
N ILE A 42 0.28 7.68 -2.71
CA ILE A 42 -1.03 8.25 -2.46
C ILE A 42 -0.84 9.57 -1.71
N MET A 43 -1.42 10.65 -2.24
CA MET A 43 -1.43 11.95 -1.58
C MET A 43 -2.47 11.95 -0.47
N LEU A 44 -2.01 12.09 0.78
CA LEU A 44 -2.88 11.97 1.96
C LEU A 44 -3.78 13.20 2.17
N ASP A 45 -3.33 14.37 1.72
CA ASP A 45 -4.03 15.65 1.93
C ASP A 45 -5.04 15.96 0.81
N LYS A 46 -5.46 14.96 0.03
CA LYS A 46 -6.27 15.12 -1.19
C LYS A 46 -7.55 14.27 -1.15
N ASN A 47 -8.11 13.94 -2.32
CA ASN A 47 -9.48 13.42 -2.46
C ASN A 47 -9.56 11.89 -2.49
N VAL A 48 -8.61 11.19 -1.86
CA VAL A 48 -8.68 9.73 -1.73
C VAL A 48 -9.50 9.38 -0.48
N PRO A 49 -10.63 8.67 -0.61
CA PRO A 49 -11.44 8.29 0.55
C PRO A 49 -10.63 7.43 1.54
N GLU A 50 -10.85 7.64 2.83
CA GLU A 50 -10.15 6.91 3.89
C GLU A 50 -10.28 5.38 3.75
N ALA A 51 -11.48 4.90 3.39
CA ALA A 51 -11.71 3.48 3.12
C ALA A 51 -10.77 2.92 2.03
N VAL A 52 -10.51 3.70 0.98
CA VAL A 52 -9.59 3.32 -0.11
C VAL A 52 -8.15 3.31 0.38
N LEU A 53 -7.77 4.23 1.28
CA LEU A 53 -6.45 4.22 1.91
C LEU A 53 -6.24 2.94 2.74
N VAL A 54 -7.23 2.58 3.56
CA VAL A 54 -7.22 1.36 4.37
C VAL A 54 -7.12 0.12 3.49
N ASP A 55 -7.92 0.05 2.42
CA ASP A 55 -7.87 -1.05 1.45
C ASP A 55 -6.49 -1.17 0.78
N CYS A 56 -5.88 -0.03 0.42
CA CYS A 56 -4.53 0.00 -0.16
C CYS A 56 -3.47 -0.54 0.82
N ILE A 57 -3.55 -0.14 2.09
CA ILE A 57 -2.63 -0.61 3.14
C ILE A 57 -2.81 -2.12 3.36
N GLN A 58 -4.06 -2.58 3.46
CA GLN A 58 -4.38 -3.98 3.67
C GLN A 58 -3.90 -4.84 2.49
N LEU A 59 -4.15 -4.40 1.26
CA LEU A 59 -3.69 -5.11 0.06
C LEU A 59 -2.17 -5.13 -0.03
N ALA A 60 -1.50 -4.04 0.34
CA ALA A 60 -0.04 -3.98 0.36
C ALA A 60 0.56 -4.93 1.39
N TYR A 61 0.00 -4.97 2.60
CA TYR A 61 0.38 -5.91 3.64
C TYR A 61 0.26 -7.36 3.14
N GLN A 62 -0.91 -7.73 2.60
CA GLN A 62 -1.14 -9.07 2.06
C GLN A 62 -0.17 -9.41 0.90
N THR A 63 0.11 -8.44 0.04
CA THR A 63 1.04 -8.61 -1.10
C THR A 63 2.45 -8.92 -0.63
N VAL A 64 2.92 -8.25 0.43
CA VAL A 64 4.23 -8.51 1.03
C VAL A 64 4.23 -9.83 1.79
N LEU A 65 3.21 -10.08 2.63
CA LEU A 65 3.09 -11.29 3.43
C LEU A 65 3.14 -12.55 2.55
N LYS A 66 2.38 -12.58 1.44
CA LYS A 66 2.35 -13.70 0.49
C LYS A 66 3.70 -14.01 -0.15
N LYS A 67 4.65 -13.07 -0.18
CA LYS A 67 6.01 -13.29 -0.72
C LYS A 67 6.98 -13.86 0.30
N LEU A 68 6.62 -13.88 1.59
CA LEU A 68 7.44 -14.47 2.64
C LEU A 68 7.27 -16.00 2.66
N THR A 69 8.21 -16.70 3.32
CA THR A 69 8.09 -18.15 3.52
C THR A 69 6.91 -18.48 4.43
N LYS A 70 6.32 -19.67 4.28
CA LYS A 70 5.21 -20.12 5.15
C LYS A 70 5.55 -20.05 6.64
N LYS A 71 6.82 -20.30 7.00
CA LYS A 71 7.31 -20.15 8.37
C LYS A 71 7.17 -18.71 8.86
N LYS A 72 7.67 -17.73 8.09
CA LYS A 72 7.56 -16.31 8.45
C LYS A 72 6.14 -15.78 8.43
N GLN A 73 5.29 -16.25 7.52
CA GLN A 73 3.88 -15.89 7.52
C GLN A 73 3.20 -16.27 8.85
N ARG A 74 3.40 -17.52 9.30
CA ARG A 74 2.84 -18.02 10.57
C ARG A 74 3.35 -17.23 11.77
N GLU A 75 4.65 -16.97 11.84
CA GLU A 75 5.24 -16.19 12.95
C GLU A 75 4.61 -14.78 13.07
N ILE A 76 4.37 -14.11 11.93
CA ILE A 76 3.73 -12.78 11.91
C ILE A 76 2.25 -12.88 12.32
N GLU A 77 1.51 -13.84 11.76
CA GLU A 77 0.08 -14.02 12.07
C GLU A 77 -0.16 -14.41 13.54
N GLU A 78 0.71 -15.23 14.13
CA GLU A 78 0.67 -15.59 15.55
C GLU A 78 1.00 -14.37 16.42
N SER A 79 2.01 -13.58 16.04
CA SER A 79 2.36 -12.33 16.74
C SER A 79 1.20 -11.33 16.78
N THR A 80 0.45 -11.18 15.69
CA THR A 80 -0.69 -10.25 15.62
C THR A 80 -1.83 -10.68 16.55
N LYS A 81 -2.15 -11.99 16.60
CA LYS A 81 -3.21 -12.52 17.47
C LYS A 81 -2.94 -12.31 18.95
N VAL A 82 -1.67 -12.32 19.36
CA VAL A 82 -1.27 -12.07 20.77
C VAL A 82 -1.42 -10.59 21.14
N SER A 83 -1.27 -9.66 20.20
CA SER A 83 -1.44 -8.22 20.47
C SER A 83 -2.90 -7.77 20.55
N GLU A 84 -3.83 -8.55 20.01
CA GLU A 84 -5.27 -8.26 19.99
C GLU A 84 -6.05 -8.96 21.13
N ALA A 85 -5.38 -9.81 21.91
CA ALA A 85 -5.92 -10.54 23.06
C ALA A 85 -5.50 -9.89 24.38
#